data_AF-A0A2E3D167-F1
#
_entry.id   AF-A0A2E3D167-F1
#
_cell.length_a   1.000
_cell.length_b   1.000
_cell.length_c   1.000
_cell.angle_alpha   90.00
_cell.angle_beta   90.00
_cell.angle_gamma   90.00
#
_symmetry.space_group_name_H-M   'P 1'
#
loop_
_entity.id
_entity.type
_entity.pdbx_description
1 polymer ?
#
loop_
_entity_poly.entity_id
_entity_poly.type
_entity_poly.pdbx_seq_one_letter_code
_entity_poly.pdbx_strand_id
1 'polypeptide(L)'
;MNGNQNAMDFGQTESVFIALKALQGIHQCEAELPVLLADVVHYLQGGERRKQQIERAISSDLRVRKQYRMLLQQMRVATAAREALAQDVAELDVRQGDGFRILFRRSRADAGQTYVILELDAHSDLSPDVDYMLLAEDEHTVVRLLFVAPDAGRSQTILPSDDGQLATLKKSDVELSLIPC
;
A
#
# COMPACT_ATOMS: atom_id res chain seq x y z
N MET A 1 -3.09 -60.49 -39.04
CA MET A 1 -4.07 -59.82 -38.15
C MET A 1 -3.28 -59.07 -37.08
N ASN A 2 -3.79 -57.87 -36.73
CA ASN A 2 -3.38 -56.95 -35.66
C ASN A 2 -2.12 -56.12 -36.00
N GLY A 3 -2.17 -54.83 -36.32
CA GLY A 3 -3.19 -53.81 -36.09
C GLY A 3 -2.60 -52.74 -35.18
N ASN A 4 -1.89 -51.78 -35.78
CA ASN A 4 -1.30 -50.60 -35.13
C ASN A 4 -2.34 -49.85 -34.28
N GLN A 5 -2.13 -49.82 -32.96
CA GLN A 5 -2.78 -48.91 -32.03
C GLN A 5 -1.69 -48.24 -31.20
N ASN A 6 -1.26 -47.04 -31.62
CA ASN A 6 -0.62 -46.04 -30.75
C ASN A 6 -0.39 -44.74 -31.53
N ALA A 7 -1.48 -44.14 -32.02
CA ALA A 7 -1.44 -42.85 -32.68
C ALA A 7 -2.71 -42.03 -32.37
N MET A 8 -3.09 -41.93 -31.10
CA MET A 8 -4.12 -40.99 -30.65
C MET A 8 -3.83 -40.58 -29.20
N ASP A 9 -3.10 -39.48 -29.01
CA ASP A 9 -3.30 -38.62 -27.82
C ASP A 9 -2.62 -37.24 -27.93
N PHE A 10 -1.59 -37.09 -28.78
CA PHE A 10 -0.77 -35.87 -28.81
C PHE A 10 -1.52 -34.60 -29.30
N GLY A 11 -2.53 -34.75 -30.16
CA GLY A 11 -3.28 -33.61 -30.74
C GLY A 11 -4.26 -32.91 -29.79
N GLN A 12 -4.74 -33.63 -28.76
CA GLN A 12 -5.64 -33.02 -27.76
C GLN A 12 -4.85 -32.18 -26.74
N THR A 13 -3.68 -32.64 -26.33
CA THR A 13 -2.81 -31.88 -25.41
C THR A 13 -2.27 -30.59 -26.04
N GLU A 14 -1.92 -30.62 -27.32
CA GLU A 14 -1.37 -29.45 -28.01
C GLU A 14 -2.46 -28.38 -28.24
N SER A 15 -3.68 -28.79 -28.58
CA SER A 15 -4.82 -27.86 -28.70
C SER A 15 -5.24 -27.25 -27.37
N VAL A 16 -5.20 -28.01 -26.27
CA VAL A 16 -5.44 -27.50 -24.91
C VAL A 16 -4.34 -26.52 -24.47
N PHE A 17 -3.07 -26.82 -24.79
CA PHE A 17 -1.96 -25.92 -24.49
C PHE A 17 -2.04 -24.60 -25.28
N ILE A 18 -2.40 -24.67 -26.58
CA ILE A 18 -2.63 -23.50 -27.42
C ILE A 18 -3.81 -22.67 -26.88
N ALA A 19 -4.90 -23.31 -26.47
CA ALA A 19 -6.05 -22.63 -25.89
C ALA A 19 -5.70 -21.95 -24.55
N LEU A 20 -4.93 -22.60 -23.68
CA LEU A 20 -4.43 -22.02 -22.42
C LEU A 20 -3.46 -20.87 -22.67
N LYS A 21 -2.57 -20.98 -23.65
CA LYS A 21 -1.67 -19.88 -24.08
C LYS A 21 -2.44 -18.70 -24.68
N ALA A 22 -3.47 -18.97 -25.47
CA ALA A 22 -4.34 -17.94 -26.05
C ALA A 22 -5.14 -17.23 -24.96
N LEU A 23 -5.70 -17.96 -23.99
CA LEU A 23 -6.37 -17.38 -22.83
C LEU A 23 -5.38 -16.58 -21.95
N GLN A 24 -4.17 -17.08 -21.71
CA GLN A 24 -3.12 -16.30 -21.02
C GLN A 24 -2.75 -15.03 -21.79
N GLY A 25 -2.68 -15.09 -23.13
CA GLY A 25 -2.42 -13.92 -23.97
C GLY A 25 -3.57 -12.92 -23.99
N ILE A 26 -4.83 -13.39 -23.95
CA ILE A 26 -6.02 -12.53 -23.86
C ILE A 26 -6.10 -11.86 -22.49
N HIS A 27 -5.78 -12.57 -21.41
CA HIS A 27 -5.65 -11.99 -20.06
C HIS A 27 -4.48 -10.99 -19.95
N GLN A 28 -3.50 -11.02 -20.87
CA GLN A 28 -2.42 -10.04 -20.98
C GLN A 28 -2.76 -8.84 -21.90
N CYS A 29 -3.88 -8.88 -22.62
CA CYS A 29 -4.25 -7.88 -23.63
C CYS A 29 -5.24 -6.81 -23.15
N GLU A 30 -5.70 -6.83 -21.89
CA GLU A 30 -6.14 -5.58 -21.27
C GLU A 30 -4.89 -4.75 -21.00
N ALA A 31 -4.47 -3.98 -21.99
CA ALA A 31 -3.40 -3.02 -21.85
C ALA A 31 -3.84 -1.94 -20.84
N GLU A 32 -3.66 -2.24 -19.56
CA GLU A 32 -3.75 -1.28 -18.47
C GLU A 32 -2.93 -0.06 -18.88
N LEU A 33 -3.61 1.10 -19.01
CA LEU A 33 -2.96 2.36 -19.41
C LEU A 33 -1.71 2.58 -18.56
N PRO A 34 -0.58 3.02 -19.13
CA PRO A 34 0.62 3.24 -18.34
C PRO A 34 0.35 4.26 -17.23
N VAL A 35 1.02 4.10 -16.08
CA VAL A 35 0.97 5.07 -14.99
C VAL A 35 1.93 6.21 -15.32
N LEU A 36 1.39 7.42 -15.41
CA LEU A 36 2.13 8.64 -15.71
C LEU A 36 2.52 9.37 -14.42
N LEU A 37 3.47 10.30 -14.51
CA LEU A 37 3.87 11.13 -13.37
C LEU A 37 2.69 11.89 -12.77
N ALA A 38 1.77 12.39 -13.59
CA ALA A 38 0.57 13.09 -13.13
C ALA A 38 -0.36 12.18 -12.31
N ASP A 39 -0.42 10.88 -12.62
CA ASP A 39 -1.18 9.91 -11.81
C ASP A 39 -0.53 9.77 -10.43
N VAL A 40 0.80 9.72 -10.35
CA VAL A 40 1.55 9.64 -9.08
C VAL A 40 1.38 10.90 -8.24
N VAL A 41 1.41 12.08 -8.86
CA VAL A 41 1.13 13.36 -8.17
C VAL A 41 -0.28 13.37 -7.62
N HIS A 42 -1.28 13.01 -8.44
CA HIS A 42 -2.67 12.94 -8.00
C HIS A 42 -2.85 11.93 -6.85
N TYR A 43 -2.18 10.79 -6.92
CA TYR A 43 -2.15 9.80 -5.85
C TYR A 43 -1.58 10.35 -4.54
N LEU A 44 -0.48 11.11 -4.60
CA LEU A 44 0.12 11.79 -3.45
C LEU A 44 -0.69 13.00 -2.97
N GLN A 45 -1.70 13.46 -3.71
CA GLN A 45 -2.65 14.49 -3.28
C GLN A 45 -3.95 13.88 -2.71
N GLY A 46 -3.93 12.58 -2.38
CA GLY A 46 -5.11 11.87 -1.85
C GLY A 46 -6.13 11.44 -2.91
N GLY A 47 -5.81 11.60 -4.21
CA GLY A 47 -6.70 11.20 -5.29
C GLY A 47 -6.95 9.69 -5.34
N GLU A 48 -8.22 9.28 -5.37
CA GLU A 48 -8.65 7.85 -5.40
C GLU A 48 -8.66 7.25 -6.81
N ARG A 49 -8.53 8.07 -7.85
CA ARG A 49 -8.56 7.60 -9.23
C ARG A 49 -7.39 6.66 -9.51
N ARG A 50 -7.68 5.45 -9.99
CA ARG A 50 -6.69 4.41 -10.35
C ARG A 50 -5.74 4.04 -9.20
N LYS A 51 -6.13 4.28 -7.93
CA LYS A 51 -5.32 4.00 -6.73
C LYS A 51 -4.61 2.65 -6.78
N GLN A 52 -5.39 1.57 -6.94
CA GLN A 52 -4.85 0.20 -6.95
C GLN A 52 -3.85 -0.03 -8.09
N GLN A 53 -4.10 0.55 -9.26
CA GLN A 53 -3.19 0.45 -10.40
C GLN A 53 -1.87 1.18 -10.13
N ILE A 54 -1.93 2.34 -9.48
CA ILE A 54 -0.75 3.14 -9.10
C ILE A 54 0.05 2.41 -8.02
N GLU A 55 -0.59 1.86 -6.98
CA GLU A 55 0.07 1.05 -5.93
C GLU A 55 0.78 -0.18 -6.53
N ARG A 56 0.13 -0.88 -7.48
CA ARG A 56 0.74 -1.97 -8.26
C ARG A 56 1.91 -1.49 -9.11
N ALA A 57 1.80 -0.33 -9.75
CA ALA A 57 2.87 0.21 -10.58
C ALA A 57 4.09 0.64 -9.72
N ILE A 58 3.87 1.23 -8.54
CA ILE A 58 4.95 1.58 -7.61
C ILE A 58 5.68 0.31 -7.14
N SER A 59 4.95 -0.77 -6.87
CA SER A 59 5.54 -2.05 -6.42
C SER A 59 6.20 -2.87 -7.53
N SER A 60 5.82 -2.71 -8.80
CA SER A 60 6.33 -3.54 -9.90
C SER A 60 7.22 -2.82 -10.92
N ASP A 61 7.06 -1.51 -11.12
CA ASP A 61 7.84 -0.71 -12.08
C ASP A 61 8.87 0.18 -11.35
N LEU A 62 10.15 -0.10 -11.58
CA LEU A 62 11.27 0.65 -11.00
C LEU A 62 11.24 2.15 -11.35
N ARG A 63 10.77 2.52 -12.54
CA ARG A 63 10.70 3.93 -12.97
C ARG A 63 9.64 4.68 -12.18
N VAL A 64 8.44 4.10 -12.06
CA VAL A 64 7.34 4.65 -11.28
C VAL A 64 7.73 4.74 -9.81
N ARG A 65 8.37 3.71 -9.26
CA ARG A 65 8.87 3.72 -7.87
C ARG A 65 9.85 4.85 -7.59
N LYS A 66 10.79 5.09 -8.50
CA LYS A 66 11.76 6.19 -8.37
C LYS A 66 11.08 7.56 -8.41
N GLN A 67 10.12 7.75 -9.31
CA GLN A 67 9.35 9.00 -9.40
C GLN A 67 8.52 9.23 -8.14
N TYR A 68 7.84 8.19 -7.66
CA TYR A 68 7.08 8.21 -6.42
C TYR A 68 7.95 8.61 -5.22
N ARG A 69 9.09 7.94 -5.01
CA ARG A 69 10.00 8.24 -3.89
C ARG A 69 10.57 9.66 -3.96
N MET A 70 10.92 10.13 -5.16
CA MET A 70 11.40 11.50 -5.36
C MET A 70 10.33 12.52 -4.95
N LEU A 71 9.07 12.33 -5.39
CA LEU A 71 7.96 13.21 -5.03
C LEU A 71 7.63 13.13 -3.54
N LEU A 72 7.60 11.92 -2.97
CA LEU A 72 7.35 11.72 -1.55
C LEU A 72 8.37 12.45 -0.68
N GLN A 73 9.66 12.37 -1.02
CA GLN A 73 10.71 13.09 -0.32
C GLN A 73 10.53 14.62 -0.36
N GLN A 74 9.91 15.16 -1.41
CA GLN A 74 9.63 16.59 -1.55
C GLN A 74 8.37 17.03 -0.82
N MET A 75 7.38 16.14 -0.67
CA MET A 75 6.07 16.47 -0.12
C MET A 75 5.93 16.14 1.38
N ARG A 76 6.70 15.18 1.89
CA ARG A 76 6.61 14.76 3.29
C ARG A 76 7.05 15.87 4.23
N VAL A 77 6.26 16.06 5.29
CA VAL A 77 6.53 17.02 6.36
C VAL A 77 7.09 16.36 7.61
N ALA A 78 6.88 15.05 7.76
CA ALA A 78 7.41 14.26 8.85
C ALA A 78 7.61 12.81 8.45
N THR A 79 8.48 12.10 9.18
CA THR A 79 8.78 10.68 8.95
C THR A 79 8.82 9.89 10.25
N ALA A 80 8.50 8.60 10.19
CA ALA A 80 8.85 7.63 11.21
C ALA A 80 9.78 6.59 10.58
N ALA A 81 10.98 6.48 11.13
CA ALA A 81 11.97 5.53 10.62
C ALA A 81 11.52 4.08 10.81
N ARG A 82 12.22 3.19 10.10
CA ARG A 82 12.15 1.74 10.35
C ARG A 82 12.70 1.46 11.74
N GLU A 83 11.99 0.67 12.52
CA GLU A 83 12.40 0.28 13.86
C GLU A 83 13.14 -1.05 13.78
N ALA A 84 14.46 -1.03 13.99
CA ALA A 84 15.26 -2.24 14.08
C ALA A 84 14.99 -2.94 15.43
N LEU A 85 13.90 -3.70 15.49
CA LEU A 85 13.62 -4.57 16.64
C LEU A 85 14.40 -5.88 16.47
N ALA A 86 14.99 -6.38 17.55
CA ALA A 86 15.69 -7.67 17.57
C ALA A 86 14.74 -8.89 17.38
N GLN A 87 13.46 -8.65 17.13
CA GLN A 87 12.44 -9.66 16.84
C GLN A 87 11.77 -9.33 15.50
N ASP A 88 11.93 -10.23 14.52
CA ASP A 88 11.41 -10.11 13.14
C ASP A 88 9.88 -10.05 13.02
N VAL A 89 9.12 -10.15 14.13
CA VAL A 89 7.66 -10.42 14.10
C VAL A 89 6.86 -9.51 15.06
N ALA A 90 7.48 -8.52 15.71
CA ALA A 90 6.74 -7.66 16.63
C ALA A 90 5.88 -6.63 15.87
N GLU A 91 4.57 -6.89 15.76
CA GLU A 91 3.60 -5.85 15.40
C GLU A 91 3.66 -4.71 16.42
N LEU A 92 3.76 -3.48 15.93
CA LEU A 92 3.86 -2.30 16.76
C LEU A 92 2.46 -1.75 17.09
N ASP A 93 2.19 -1.53 18.37
CA ASP A 93 0.98 -0.83 18.83
C ASP A 93 1.12 0.70 18.75
N VAL A 94 2.37 1.18 18.62
CA VAL A 94 2.72 2.59 18.50
C VAL A 94 3.85 2.75 17.49
N ARG A 95 3.77 3.75 16.63
CA ARG A 95 4.86 4.21 15.76
C ARG A 95 5.17 5.67 16.07
N GLN A 96 6.41 5.97 16.41
CA GLN A 96 6.84 7.33 16.70
C GLN A 96 7.56 7.93 15.49
N GLY A 97 7.11 9.10 15.06
CA GLY A 97 7.75 9.90 14.04
C GLY A 97 8.19 11.26 14.56
N ASP A 98 8.77 12.04 13.66
CA ASP A 98 9.24 13.40 13.92
C ASP A 98 8.05 14.35 14.05
N GLY A 99 7.63 14.65 15.29
CA GLY A 99 6.51 15.55 15.57
C GLY A 99 5.12 14.91 15.50
N PHE A 100 5.04 13.59 15.33
CA PHE A 100 3.77 12.86 15.37
C PHE A 100 3.94 11.43 15.89
N ARG A 101 2.83 10.81 16.28
CA ARG A 101 2.75 9.38 16.59
C ARG A 101 1.50 8.74 16.02
N ILE A 102 1.61 7.47 15.65
CA ILE A 102 0.48 6.63 15.26
C ILE A 102 0.23 5.60 16.36
N LEU A 103 -1.01 5.54 16.85
CA LEU A 103 -1.44 4.55 17.84
C LEU A 103 -2.43 3.58 17.20
N PHE A 104 -2.24 2.29 17.45
CA PHE A 104 -3.17 1.24 17.05
C PHE A 104 -3.92 0.76 18.29
N ARG A 105 -5.24 0.93 18.31
CA ARG A 105 -6.09 0.57 19.44
C ARG A 105 -7.24 -0.31 18.99
N ARG A 106 -7.27 -1.56 19.45
CA ARG A 106 -8.42 -2.45 19.22
C ARG A 106 -9.68 -1.85 19.83
N SER A 107 -10.77 -1.85 19.09
CA SER A 107 -12.05 -1.35 19.58
C SER A 107 -12.60 -2.25 20.70
N ARG A 108 -13.14 -1.62 21.74
CA ARG A 108 -13.81 -2.32 22.84
C ARG A 108 -15.25 -2.70 22.49
N ALA A 109 -15.86 -1.97 21.55
CA ALA A 109 -17.23 -2.19 21.11
C ALA A 109 -17.30 -3.30 20.04
N ASP A 110 -16.26 -3.43 19.22
CA ASP A 110 -16.16 -4.44 18.18
C ASP A 110 -14.72 -4.97 18.09
N ALA A 111 -14.53 -6.23 18.49
CA ALA A 111 -13.22 -6.86 18.46
C ALA A 111 -12.67 -7.06 17.03
N GLY A 112 -13.50 -6.90 16.00
CA GLY A 112 -13.09 -6.91 14.59
C GLY A 112 -12.55 -5.58 14.09
N GLN A 113 -12.54 -4.51 14.90
CA GLN A 113 -12.10 -3.18 14.47
C GLN A 113 -10.87 -2.69 15.23
N THR A 114 -10.01 -1.96 14.55
CA THR A 114 -8.86 -1.26 15.13
C THR A 114 -8.92 0.21 14.76
N TYR A 115 -8.85 1.08 15.78
CA TYR A 115 -8.62 2.50 15.60
C TYR A 115 -7.15 2.75 15.27
N VAL A 116 -6.92 3.48 14.19
CA VAL A 116 -5.63 4.08 13.87
C VAL A 116 -5.73 5.55 14.21
N ILE A 117 -4.90 6.01 15.14
CA ILE A 117 -4.98 7.37 15.69
C ILE A 117 -3.68 8.08 15.35
N LEU A 118 -3.78 9.18 14.62
CA LEU A 118 -2.72 10.16 14.42
C LEU A 118 -2.76 11.15 15.58
N GLU A 119 -1.66 11.31 16.28
CA GLU A 119 -1.49 12.41 17.25
C GLU A 119 -0.29 13.27 16.84
N LEU A 120 -0.51 14.57 16.75
CA LEU A 120 0.54 15.55 16.51
C LEU A 120 1.15 15.98 17.84
N ASP A 121 2.46 16.12 17.88
CA ASP A 121 3.14 16.65 19.05
C ASP A 121 2.83 18.15 19.18
N ALA A 122 2.48 18.60 20.39
CA ALA A 122 2.10 19.99 20.67
C ALA A 122 3.21 21.02 20.40
N HIS A 123 4.45 20.56 20.22
CA HIS A 123 5.62 21.37 19.91
C HIS A 123 6.16 21.13 18.49
N SER A 124 5.44 20.40 17.66
CA SER A 124 5.81 20.19 16.26
C SER A 124 5.44 21.41 15.41
N ASP A 125 6.12 21.56 14.27
CA ASP A 125 5.77 22.54 13.24
C ASP A 125 4.64 22.06 12.31
N LEU A 126 3.95 20.97 12.68
CA LEU A 126 2.85 20.40 11.90
C LEU A 126 1.55 21.19 12.12
N SER A 127 0.87 21.52 11.02
CA SER A 127 -0.37 22.31 11.04
C SER A 127 -1.57 21.47 11.50
N PRO A 128 -2.33 21.87 12.52
CA PRO A 128 -3.55 21.17 12.93
C PRO A 128 -4.73 21.39 11.98
N ASP A 129 -4.66 22.39 11.09
CA ASP A 129 -5.79 22.85 10.27
C ASP A 129 -5.86 22.19 8.88
N VAL A 130 -5.07 21.14 8.63
CA VAL A 130 -4.99 20.45 7.34
C VAL A 130 -5.24 18.96 7.49
N ASP A 131 -5.81 18.38 6.45
CA ASP A 131 -5.89 16.93 6.34
C ASP A 131 -4.49 16.34 6.16
N TYR A 132 -4.30 15.11 6.63
CA TYR A 132 -3.05 14.40 6.53
C TYR A 132 -3.22 13.07 5.84
N MET A 133 -2.24 12.70 5.03
CA MET A 133 -2.11 11.34 4.53
C MET A 133 -0.86 10.70 5.12
N LEU A 134 -1.06 9.55 5.75
CA LEU A 134 -0.01 8.67 6.19
C LEU A 134 0.27 7.66 5.09
N LEU A 135 1.52 7.64 4.61
CA LEU A 135 2.02 6.66 3.66
C LEU A 135 2.95 5.70 4.39
N ALA A 136 2.76 4.40 4.18
CA ALA A 136 3.67 3.35 4.63
C ALA A 136 4.25 2.67 3.41
N GLU A 137 5.58 2.63 3.30
CA GLU A 137 6.27 1.94 2.21
C GLU A 137 7.33 0.93 2.68
N ASP A 138 7.30 -0.26 2.06
CA ASP A 138 8.43 -1.20 2.00
C ASP A 138 8.91 -1.35 0.53
N GLU A 139 9.72 -2.37 0.24
CA GLU A 139 10.22 -2.59 -1.13
C GLU A 139 9.15 -3.06 -2.13
N HIS A 140 8.03 -3.58 -1.63
CA HIS A 140 7.02 -4.29 -2.41
C HIS A 140 5.60 -3.77 -2.19
N THR A 141 5.37 -2.97 -1.17
CA THR A 141 4.05 -2.54 -0.73
C THR A 141 4.07 -1.06 -0.43
N VAL A 142 3.05 -0.36 -0.94
CA VAL A 142 2.73 1.00 -0.54
C VAL A 142 1.28 1.00 -0.09
N VAL A 143 1.05 1.51 1.11
CA VAL A 143 -0.29 1.72 1.65
C VAL A 143 -0.44 3.18 2.03
N ARG A 144 -1.67 3.69 1.94
CA ARG A 144 -2.00 5.06 2.34
C ARG A 144 -3.25 5.09 3.19
N LEU A 145 -3.25 6.00 4.15
CA LEU A 145 -4.37 6.23 5.05
C LEU A 145 -4.61 7.73 5.20
N LEU A 146 -5.85 8.16 5.00
CA LEU A 146 -6.26 9.56 5.13
C LEU A 146 -6.76 9.83 6.55
N PHE A 147 -6.39 11.00 7.05
CA PHE A 147 -6.82 11.57 8.31
C PHE A 147 -7.38 12.96 8.02
N VAL A 148 -8.57 13.25 8.54
CA VAL A 148 -9.09 14.61 8.55
C VAL A 148 -8.24 15.50 9.47
N ALA A 149 -8.33 16.81 9.29
CA ALA A 149 -7.70 17.82 10.14
C ALA A 149 -7.79 17.44 11.63
N PRO A 150 -6.65 17.31 12.33
CA PRO A 150 -6.64 16.90 13.73
C PRO A 150 -7.35 17.90 14.67
N ASP A 151 -8.37 17.44 15.38
CA ASP A 151 -9.00 18.20 16.46
C ASP A 151 -8.22 17.99 17.76
N ALA A 152 -7.85 19.08 18.44
CA ALA A 152 -6.97 19.06 19.60
C ALA A 152 -5.67 18.23 19.39
N GLY A 153 -5.12 18.27 18.17
CA GLY A 153 -3.91 17.55 17.79
C GLY A 153 -4.13 16.06 17.54
N ARG A 154 -5.37 15.58 17.42
CA ARG A 154 -5.69 14.17 17.17
C ARG A 154 -6.65 13.98 16.01
N SER A 155 -6.37 12.98 15.18
CA SER A 155 -7.27 12.48 14.14
C SER A 155 -7.30 10.97 14.19
N GLN A 156 -8.43 10.36 13.81
CA GLN A 156 -8.58 8.93 13.88
C GLN A 156 -9.37 8.38 12.70
N THR A 157 -9.05 7.14 12.33
CA THR A 157 -9.77 6.34 11.36
C THR A 157 -9.90 4.91 11.87
N ILE A 158 -10.83 4.15 11.31
CA ILE A 158 -11.14 2.79 11.73
C ILE A 158 -10.86 1.85 10.57
N LEU A 159 -10.07 0.82 10.84
CA LEU A 159 -9.80 -0.26 9.90
C LEU A 159 -10.27 -1.59 10.48
N PRO A 160 -10.70 -2.54 9.63
CA PRO A 160 -10.85 -3.93 10.03
C PRO A 160 -9.55 -4.48 10.62
N SER A 161 -9.64 -5.34 11.63
CA SER A 161 -8.46 -5.89 12.31
C SER A 161 -7.69 -6.89 11.45
N ASP A 162 -8.32 -7.43 10.41
CA ASP A 162 -7.75 -8.30 9.39
C ASP A 162 -7.36 -7.54 8.11
N ASP A 163 -7.40 -6.21 8.11
CA ASP A 163 -7.06 -5.39 6.96
C ASP A 163 -5.55 -5.44 6.66
N GLY A 164 -5.19 -5.75 5.41
CA GLY A 164 -3.78 -5.81 4.98
C GLY A 164 -3.04 -4.47 5.08
N GLN A 165 -3.75 -3.34 5.00
CA GLN A 165 -3.15 -2.02 5.23
C GLN A 165 -2.77 -1.84 6.68
N LEU A 166 -3.63 -2.26 7.62
CA LEU A 166 -3.34 -2.23 9.04
C LEU A 166 -2.12 -3.09 9.36
N ALA A 167 -2.07 -4.31 8.82
CA ALA A 167 -0.91 -5.20 8.98
C ALA A 167 0.38 -4.53 8.49
N THR A 168 0.35 -3.85 7.34
CA THR A 168 1.51 -3.13 6.78
C THR A 168 1.94 -1.95 7.65
N LEU A 169 1.00 -1.15 8.16
CA LEU A 169 1.28 -0.01 9.03
C LEU A 169 1.95 -0.42 10.36
N LYS A 170 1.60 -1.60 10.89
CA LYS A 170 2.14 -2.13 12.15
C LYS A 170 3.52 -2.79 12.01
N LYS A 171 4.01 -3.03 10.78
CA LYS A 171 5.32 -3.63 10.55
C LYS A 171 6.45 -2.67 10.96
N SER A 172 7.45 -3.18 11.67
CA SER A 172 8.61 -2.40 12.12
C SER A 172 9.58 -2.03 10.98
N ASP A 173 9.63 -2.81 9.90
CA ASP A 173 10.54 -2.63 8.76
C ASP A 173 10.02 -1.66 7.67
N VAL A 174 8.81 -1.13 7.85
CA VAL A 174 8.18 -0.14 6.97
C VAL A 174 8.53 1.27 7.41
N GLU A 175 8.84 2.17 6.48
CA GLU A 175 8.97 3.61 6.77
C GLU A 175 7.61 4.29 6.69
N LEU A 176 7.31 5.21 7.62
CA LEU A 176 6.12 6.05 7.54
C LEU A 176 6.50 7.45 7.06
N SER A 177 5.71 8.01 6.16
CA SER A 177 5.80 9.40 5.74
C SER A 177 4.45 10.07 5.92
N LEU A 178 4.45 11.25 6.55
CA LEU A 178 3.27 12.08 6.71
C LEU A 178 3.32 13.22 5.70
N ILE A 179 2.24 13.41 4.95
CA ILE A 179 2.09 14.52 4.00
C ILE A 179 0.80 15.30 4.29
N PRO A 180 0.78 16.64 4.16
CA PRO A 180 -0.45 17.41 4.22
C PRO A 180 -1.23 17.26 2.89
N CYS A 181 -2.55 17.27 2.97
CA CYS A 181 -3.47 17.17 1.83
C CYS A 181 -4.33 18.42 1.64
#